data_AF-A0A8T3KKQ0-F1
#
_entry.id   AF-A0A8T3KKQ0-F1
#
_cell.length_a   1.000
_cell.length_b   1.000
_cell.length_c   1.000
_cell.angle_alpha   90.00
_cell.angle_beta   90.00
_cell.angle_gamma   90.00
#
_symmetry.space_group_name_H-M   'P 1'
#
loop_
_entity.id
_entity.type
_entity.pdbx_description
1 polymer ?
#
loop_
_entity_poly.entity_id
_entity_poly.type
_entity_poly.pdbx_seq_one_letter_code
_entity_poly.pdbx_strand_id
1 'polypeptide(L)'
;MEGYNSDIRRQLWKYSFIIEQQRRIIHNKRRDILLDNVPMELLSTGSAERYSSIHSQVGEEILRKVEKQITLYYINKCWAEYLDYMAYVRESIHLVVIGKKSPLDEFHRIAIEAFDNMLERIDAEIVGKFNTVEIKEEGIDTDKEGLRVPSSTWTYLINDSPDQFSSLPLLVKAATDAISGPLFTIQSVCRRVFGLSK
;
A
#
# COMPACT_ATOMS: atom_id res chain seq x y z
N MET A 1 22.08 -21.43 -16.32
CA MET A 1 21.17 -21.21 -15.16
C MET A 1 21.47 -19.90 -14.42
N GLU A 2 22.74 -19.48 -14.31
CA GLU A 2 23.12 -18.28 -13.55
C GLU A 2 22.62 -16.94 -14.12
N GLY A 3 22.51 -16.81 -15.44
CA GLY A 3 21.93 -15.62 -16.10
C GLY A 3 20.45 -15.43 -15.77
N TYR A 4 19.63 -16.47 -15.94
CA TYR A 4 18.18 -16.44 -15.67
C TYR A 4 17.86 -16.01 -14.23
N ASN A 5 18.55 -16.59 -13.24
CA ASN A 5 18.37 -16.21 -11.83
C ASN A 5 18.80 -14.76 -11.56
N SER A 6 19.79 -14.25 -12.27
CA SER A 6 20.26 -12.86 -12.12
C SER A 6 19.28 -11.85 -12.71
N ASP A 7 18.62 -12.19 -13.81
CA ASP A 7 17.60 -11.34 -14.42
C ASP A 7 16.33 -11.24 -13.58
N ILE A 8 15.90 -12.36 -12.97
CA ILE A 8 14.77 -12.37 -12.02
C ILE A 8 15.06 -11.45 -10.83
N ARG A 9 16.25 -11.56 -10.22
CA ARG A 9 16.65 -10.69 -9.10
C ARG A 9 16.62 -9.22 -9.50
N ARG A 10 17.06 -8.90 -10.72
CA ARG A 10 17.02 -7.54 -11.25
C ARG A 10 15.58 -7.03 -11.41
N GLN A 11 14.66 -7.88 -11.86
CA GLN A 11 13.24 -7.52 -11.98
C GLN A 11 12.60 -7.31 -10.60
N LEU A 12 12.77 -8.25 -9.67
CA LEU A 12 12.28 -8.13 -8.29
C LEU A 12 12.75 -6.83 -7.65
N TRP A 13 14.03 -6.48 -7.80
CA TRP A 13 14.58 -5.24 -7.27
C TRP A 13 13.87 -3.99 -7.82
N LYS A 14 13.50 -3.97 -9.10
CA LYS A 14 12.81 -2.81 -9.72
C LYS A 14 11.41 -2.57 -9.14
N TYR A 15 10.69 -3.64 -8.77
CA TYR A 15 9.39 -3.53 -8.09
C TYR A 15 9.55 -3.14 -6.62
N SER A 16 10.52 -3.71 -5.92
CA SER A 16 10.76 -3.39 -4.51
C SER A 16 11.32 -1.98 -4.30
N PHE A 17 12.02 -1.41 -5.29
CA PHE A 17 12.69 -0.12 -5.16
C PHE A 17 11.75 1.01 -4.74
N ILE A 18 10.60 1.17 -5.40
CA ILE A 18 9.66 2.26 -5.10
C ILE A 18 9.04 2.12 -3.71
N ILE A 19 8.65 0.91 -3.33
CA ILE A 19 8.09 0.61 -2.01
C ILE A 19 9.13 0.92 -0.93
N GLU A 20 10.40 0.61 -1.16
CA GLU A 20 11.48 0.92 -0.22
C GLU A 20 11.71 2.43 -0.08
N GLN A 21 11.59 3.22 -1.15
CA GLN A 21 11.64 4.69 -1.05
C GLN A 21 10.48 5.23 -0.20
N GLN A 22 9.26 4.77 -0.47
CA GLN A 22 8.06 5.17 0.27
C GLN A 22 8.11 4.75 1.74
N ARG A 23 8.64 3.54 2.02
CA ARG A 23 8.89 3.07 3.39
C ARG A 23 9.81 4.01 4.14
N ARG A 24 10.87 4.51 3.50
CA ARG A 24 11.79 5.48 4.12
C ARG A 24 11.09 6.78 4.48
N ILE A 25 10.23 7.29 3.61
CA ILE A 25 9.45 8.51 3.85
C ILE A 25 8.56 8.33 5.09
N ILE A 26 7.74 7.27 5.12
CA ILE A 26 6.82 7.01 6.25
C ILE A 26 7.59 6.71 7.53
N HIS A 27 8.68 5.94 7.44
CA HIS A 27 9.51 5.63 8.59
C HIS A 27 10.12 6.89 9.21
N ASN A 28 10.63 7.80 8.39
CA ASN A 28 11.20 9.06 8.86
C ASN A 28 10.11 9.93 9.49
N LYS A 29 8.96 10.13 8.83
CA LYS A 29 7.83 10.89 9.38
C LYS A 29 7.40 10.32 10.74
N ARG A 30 7.22 9.00 10.84
CA ARG A 30 6.86 8.31 12.09
C ARG A 30 7.92 8.52 13.18
N ARG A 31 9.20 8.40 12.83
CA ARG A 31 10.32 8.57 13.75
C ARG A 31 10.37 10.01 14.29
N ASP A 32 10.15 11.00 13.44
CA ASP A 32 10.16 12.41 13.86
C ASP A 32 9.01 12.72 14.83
N ILE A 33 7.81 12.15 14.60
CA ILE A 33 6.68 12.24 15.53
C ILE A 33 7.00 11.52 16.85
N LEU A 34 7.62 10.34 16.77
CA LEU A 34 7.98 9.59 17.98
C LEU A 34 8.99 10.32 18.85
N LEU A 35 9.93 11.04 18.24
CA LEU A 35 10.98 11.79 18.94
C LEU A 35 10.60 13.24 19.24
N ASP A 36 9.36 13.66 18.94
CA ASP A 36 8.87 15.03 19.12
C ASP A 36 9.74 16.08 18.41
N ASN A 37 10.37 15.69 17.28
CA ASN A 37 11.22 16.57 16.47
C ASN A 37 10.41 17.61 15.68
N VAL A 38 9.13 17.33 15.45
CA VAL A 38 8.23 18.12 14.61
C VAL A 38 6.99 18.47 15.43
N PRO A 39 6.55 19.74 15.44
CA PRO A 39 5.30 20.11 16.08
C PRO A 39 4.12 19.44 15.35
N MET A 40 3.18 18.89 16.13
CA MET A 40 1.96 18.32 15.58
C MET A 40 0.91 19.44 15.47
N GLU A 41 0.69 19.90 14.24
CA GLU A 41 -0.23 21.01 13.91
C GLU A 41 -1.49 20.53 13.16
N LEU A 42 -1.58 19.22 12.90
CA LEU A 42 -2.64 18.65 12.09
C LEU A 42 -4.00 18.84 12.77
N LEU A 43 -4.10 18.55 14.08
CA LEU A 43 -5.37 18.66 14.79
C LEU A 43 -5.77 20.11 15.09
N SER A 44 -4.78 20.98 15.36
CA SER A 44 -5.02 22.40 15.56
C SER A 44 -5.54 23.08 14.29
N THR A 45 -5.10 22.62 13.12
CA THR A 45 -5.58 23.13 11.83
C THR A 45 -6.87 22.44 11.37
N GLY A 46 -6.94 21.11 11.44
CA GLY A 46 -8.06 20.31 10.92
C GLY A 46 -9.33 20.33 11.78
N SER A 47 -9.20 20.57 13.09
CA SER A 47 -10.32 20.62 14.04
C SER A 47 -10.13 21.71 15.10
N ALA A 48 -9.84 22.94 14.67
CA ALA A 48 -9.46 24.06 15.54
C ALA A 48 -10.44 24.32 16.71
N GLU A 49 -11.75 24.28 16.45
CA GLU A 49 -12.78 24.53 17.47
C GLU A 49 -12.75 23.47 18.58
N ARG A 50 -12.73 22.18 18.20
CA ARG A 50 -12.67 21.07 19.14
C ARG A 50 -11.33 21.06 19.88
N TYR A 51 -10.24 21.30 19.16
CA TYR A 51 -8.90 21.36 19.73
C TYR A 51 -8.84 22.39 20.86
N SER A 52 -9.35 23.60 20.62
CA SER A 52 -9.40 24.67 21.62
C SER A 52 -10.25 24.31 22.83
N SER A 53 -11.43 23.72 22.61
CA SER A 53 -12.33 23.28 23.69
C SER A 53 -11.69 22.23 24.59
N ILE A 54 -11.04 21.21 24.00
CA ILE A 54 -10.42 20.12 24.77
C ILE A 54 -9.15 20.62 25.44
N HIS A 55 -8.36 21.45 24.77
CA HIS A 55 -7.16 22.06 25.34
C HIS A 55 -7.45 22.80 26.66
N SER A 56 -8.56 23.55 26.74
CA SER A 56 -8.97 24.22 27.97
C SER A 56 -9.43 23.27 29.09
N GLN A 57 -9.86 22.04 28.75
CA GLN A 57 -10.38 21.07 29.71
C GLN A 57 -9.28 20.15 30.27
N VAL A 58 -8.42 19.60 29.40
CA VAL A 58 -7.41 18.58 29.80
C VAL A 58 -5.97 19.11 29.78
N GLY A 59 -5.73 20.29 29.22
CA GLY A 59 -4.39 20.88 29.12
C GLY A 59 -3.54 20.32 27.97
N GLU A 60 -2.41 21.01 27.72
CA GLU A 60 -1.55 20.76 26.55
C GLU A 60 -0.85 19.39 26.58
N GLU A 61 -0.37 18.95 27.76
CA GLU A 61 0.42 17.73 27.87
C GLU A 61 -0.39 16.49 27.49
N ILE A 62 -1.62 16.39 27.99
CA ILE A 62 -2.52 15.27 27.69
C ILE A 62 -2.95 15.31 26.23
N LEU A 63 -3.29 16.49 25.71
CA LEU A 63 -3.68 16.65 24.32
C LEU A 63 -2.55 16.25 23.36
N ARG A 64 -1.30 16.61 23.65
CA ARG A 64 -0.13 16.20 22.85
C ARG A 64 0.08 14.68 22.89
N LYS A 65 -0.08 14.04 24.06
CA LYS A 65 0.02 12.56 24.18
C LYS A 65 -1.05 11.88 23.33
N VAL A 66 -2.28 12.37 23.40
CA VAL A 66 -3.42 11.90 22.63
C VAL A 66 -3.18 12.04 21.12
N GLU A 67 -2.76 13.22 20.68
CA GLU A 67 -2.46 13.49 19.28
C GLU A 67 -1.38 12.55 18.74
N LYS A 68 -0.31 12.34 19.51
CA LYS A 68 0.76 11.40 19.18
C LYS A 68 0.25 9.96 19.05
N GLN A 69 -0.57 9.50 20.00
CA GLN A 69 -1.13 8.15 19.99
C GLN A 69 -2.00 7.89 18.76
N ILE A 70 -2.95 8.79 18.48
CA ILE A 70 -3.85 8.68 17.31
C ILE A 70 -3.01 8.69 16.03
N THR A 71 -2.09 9.64 15.90
CA THR A 71 -1.26 9.80 14.70
C THR A 71 -0.40 8.56 14.43
N LEU A 72 0.32 8.07 15.44
CA LEU A 72 1.18 6.89 15.29
C LEU A 72 0.38 5.62 14.99
N TYR A 73 -0.85 5.50 15.49
CA TYR A 73 -1.73 4.39 15.18
C TYR A 73 -2.14 4.41 13.70
N TYR A 74 -2.67 5.54 13.21
CA TYR A 74 -3.18 5.63 11.84
C TYR A 74 -2.08 5.58 10.78
N ILE A 75 -0.88 6.12 11.05
CA ILE A 75 0.29 5.91 10.17
C ILE A 75 0.56 4.41 9.98
N ASN A 76 0.58 3.64 11.07
CA ASN A 76 0.84 2.20 10.99
C ASN A 76 -0.28 1.45 10.25
N LYS A 77 -1.54 1.76 10.57
CA LYS A 77 -2.70 1.12 9.98
C LYS A 77 -2.75 1.35 8.47
N CYS A 78 -2.68 2.61 8.04
CA CYS A 78 -2.74 2.96 6.62
C CYS A 78 -1.53 2.41 5.85
N TRP A 79 -0.34 2.39 6.45
CA TRP A 79 0.83 1.77 5.83
C TRP A 79 0.68 0.25 5.65
N ALA A 80 0.11 -0.45 6.63
CA ALA A 80 -0.15 -1.89 6.50
C ALA A 80 -1.17 -2.19 5.39
N GLU A 81 -2.26 -1.42 5.32
CA GLU A 81 -3.27 -1.53 4.26
C GLU A 81 -2.70 -1.18 2.88
N TYR A 82 -1.79 -0.19 2.80
CA TYR A 82 -1.06 0.13 1.58
C TYR A 82 -0.18 -1.03 1.11
N LEU A 83 0.58 -1.66 2.01
CA LEU A 83 1.41 -2.81 1.67
C LEU A 83 0.59 -4.00 1.17
N ASP A 84 -0.57 -4.25 1.79
CA ASP A 84 -1.52 -5.27 1.34
C ASP A 84 -2.03 -4.98 -0.08
N TYR A 85 -2.46 -3.74 -0.33
CA TYR A 85 -2.86 -3.30 -1.67
C TYR A 85 -1.73 -3.45 -2.69
N MET A 86 -0.50 -3.07 -2.35
CA MET A 86 0.63 -3.19 -3.26
C MET A 86 1.01 -4.65 -3.54
N ALA A 87 0.82 -5.56 -2.57
CA ALA A 87 1.00 -6.99 -2.79
C ALA A 87 -0.02 -7.50 -3.83
N TYR A 88 -1.27 -7.09 -3.71
CA TYR A 88 -2.33 -7.40 -4.68
C TYR A 88 -2.05 -6.83 -6.08
N VAL A 89 -1.61 -5.56 -6.17
CA VAL A 89 -1.24 -4.93 -7.44
C VAL A 89 -0.09 -5.70 -8.09
N ARG A 90 0.93 -6.09 -7.31
CA ARG A 90 2.07 -6.86 -7.81
C ARG A 90 1.66 -8.21 -8.41
N GLU A 91 0.67 -8.89 -7.82
CA GLU A 91 0.15 -10.16 -8.33
C GLU A 91 -0.69 -10.01 -9.61
N SER A 92 -1.44 -8.92 -9.72
CA SER A 92 -2.39 -8.70 -10.84
C SER A 92 -1.81 -7.97 -12.06
N ILE A 93 -0.68 -7.26 -11.91
CA ILE A 93 -0.13 -6.36 -12.94
C ILE A 93 0.21 -7.05 -14.28
N HIS A 94 0.42 -8.37 -14.28
CA HIS A 94 0.80 -9.13 -15.47
C HIS A 94 -0.24 -9.09 -16.60
N LEU A 95 -1.52 -8.80 -16.28
CA LEU A 95 -2.59 -8.70 -17.28
C LEU A 95 -2.45 -7.45 -18.17
N VAL A 96 -1.73 -6.43 -17.71
CA VAL A 96 -1.54 -5.16 -18.43
C VAL A 96 -0.76 -5.34 -19.74
N VAL A 97 0.01 -6.44 -19.86
CA VAL A 97 0.73 -6.83 -21.09
C VAL A 97 -0.22 -7.02 -22.28
N ILE A 98 -1.47 -7.45 -22.04
CA ILE A 98 -2.50 -7.60 -23.09
C ILE A 98 -2.76 -6.25 -23.79
N GLY A 99 -2.65 -5.13 -23.06
CA GLY A 99 -2.82 -3.78 -23.58
C GLY A 99 -1.56 -3.15 -24.19
N LYS A 100 -0.47 -3.93 -24.41
CA LYS A 100 0.83 -3.44 -24.89
C LYS A 100 1.49 -2.37 -24.00
N LYS A 101 1.13 -2.32 -22.73
CA LYS A 101 1.76 -1.45 -21.73
C LYS A 101 2.89 -2.17 -20.99
N SER A 102 3.84 -1.41 -20.47
CA SER A 102 4.93 -1.90 -19.62
C SER A 102 4.40 -2.16 -18.20
N PRO A 103 4.48 -3.40 -17.66
CA PRO A 103 3.97 -3.69 -16.31
C PRO A 103 4.70 -2.92 -15.21
N LEU A 104 6.00 -2.67 -15.39
CA LEU A 104 6.80 -1.95 -14.39
C LEU A 104 6.36 -0.49 -14.29
N ASP A 105 6.14 0.17 -15.42
CA ASP A 105 5.75 1.57 -15.46
C ASP A 105 4.33 1.76 -14.89
N GLU A 106 3.41 0.84 -15.21
CA GLU A 106 2.06 0.85 -14.65
C GLU A 106 2.08 0.57 -13.15
N PHE A 107 2.92 -0.37 -12.68
CA PHE A 107 3.11 -0.62 -11.25
C PHE A 107 3.63 0.63 -10.52
N HIS A 108 4.65 1.30 -11.06
CA HIS A 108 5.16 2.54 -10.47
C HIS A 108 4.09 3.64 -10.45
N ARG A 109 3.31 3.79 -11.53
CA ARG A 109 2.21 4.76 -11.59
C ARG A 109 1.18 4.51 -10.49
N ILE A 110 0.72 3.26 -10.36
CA ILE A 110 -0.26 2.87 -9.32
C ILE A 110 0.32 3.05 -7.92
N ALA A 111 1.60 2.69 -7.71
CA ALA A 111 2.26 2.83 -6.41
C ALA A 111 2.37 4.29 -5.95
N ILE A 112 2.62 5.23 -6.88
CA ILE A 112 2.66 6.67 -6.56
C ILE A 112 1.27 7.14 -6.16
N GLU A 113 0.27 6.87 -7.00
CA GLU A 113 -1.13 7.27 -6.76
C GLU A 113 -1.67 6.69 -5.45
N ALA A 114 -1.43 5.41 -5.19
CA ALA A 114 -1.87 4.74 -3.97
C ALA A 114 -1.15 5.28 -2.71
N PHE A 115 0.11 5.69 -2.84
CA PHE A 115 0.85 6.27 -1.72
C PHE A 115 0.33 7.67 -1.38
N ASP A 116 0.05 8.51 -2.39
CA ASP A 116 -0.54 9.84 -2.17
C ASP A 116 -1.93 9.71 -1.50
N ASN A 117 -2.78 8.82 -2.01
CA ASN A 117 -4.08 8.52 -1.40
C ASN A 117 -3.95 8.02 0.06
N MET A 118 -2.92 7.21 0.34
CA MET A 118 -2.65 6.74 1.70
C MET A 118 -2.27 7.91 2.62
N LEU A 119 -1.46 8.87 2.16
CA LEU A 119 -1.09 10.05 2.94
C LEU A 119 -2.31 10.90 3.29
N GLU A 120 -3.17 11.18 2.31
CA GLU A 120 -4.43 11.92 2.54
C GLU A 120 -5.33 11.19 3.52
N ARG A 121 -5.42 9.87 3.40
CA ARG A 121 -6.25 9.05 4.28
C ARG A 121 -5.72 9.03 5.72
N ILE A 122 -4.41 9.05 5.93
CA ILE A 122 -3.82 9.17 7.28
C ILE A 122 -4.36 10.44 7.96
N ASP A 123 -4.28 11.58 7.28
CA ASP A 123 -4.70 12.86 7.85
C ASP A 123 -6.22 12.88 8.12
N ALA A 124 -7.02 12.39 7.18
CA ALA A 124 -8.47 12.30 7.32
C ALA A 124 -8.91 11.39 8.48
N GLU A 125 -8.27 10.24 8.66
CA GLU A 125 -8.59 9.30 9.73
C GLU A 125 -8.18 9.84 11.11
N ILE A 126 -7.04 10.56 11.20
CA ILE A 126 -6.60 11.23 12.43
C ILE A 126 -7.62 12.28 12.87
N VAL A 127 -8.00 13.19 11.96
CA VAL A 127 -8.99 14.24 12.24
C VAL A 127 -10.35 13.64 12.56
N GLY A 128 -10.77 12.64 11.77
CA GLY A 128 -12.02 11.92 11.98
C GLY A 128 -12.10 11.28 13.36
N LYS A 129 -11.06 10.55 13.76
CA LYS A 129 -11.02 9.91 15.09
C LYS A 129 -10.96 10.95 16.21
N PHE A 130 -10.18 12.01 16.06
CA PHE A 130 -10.10 13.07 17.06
C PHE A 130 -11.47 13.72 17.33
N ASN A 131 -12.30 13.84 16.30
CA ASN A 131 -13.65 14.40 16.40
C ASN A 131 -14.65 13.47 17.10
N THR A 132 -14.40 12.16 17.14
CA THR A 132 -15.31 11.20 17.77
C THR A 132 -14.85 10.75 19.15
N VAL A 133 -13.55 10.77 19.40
CA VAL A 133 -12.94 10.18 20.60
C VAL A 133 -13.25 10.99 21.86
N GLU A 134 -13.56 10.28 22.94
CA GLU A 134 -13.70 10.87 24.28
C GLU A 134 -12.31 10.99 24.93
N ILE A 135 -11.92 12.22 25.28
CA ILE A 135 -10.63 12.51 25.93
C ILE A 135 -10.90 12.85 27.40
N LYS A 136 -10.26 12.11 28.31
CA LYS A 136 -10.33 12.33 29.76
C LYS A 136 -9.02 12.93 30.26
N GLU A 137 -8.99 13.35 31.52
CA GLU A 137 -7.76 13.85 32.18
C GLU A 137 -6.64 12.81 32.19
N GLU A 138 -6.95 11.52 32.15
CA GLU A 138 -5.95 10.44 32.07
C GLU A 138 -5.48 10.15 30.63
N GLY A 139 -6.07 10.80 29.63
CA GLY A 139 -5.82 10.57 28.19
C GLY A 139 -6.98 9.82 27.50
N ILE A 140 -6.64 9.02 26.49
CA ILE A 140 -7.60 8.17 25.76
C ILE A 140 -7.48 6.73 26.23
N ASP A 141 -8.63 6.09 26.44
CA ASP A 141 -8.72 4.64 26.56
C ASP A 141 -8.57 4.00 25.16
N THR A 142 -7.36 3.55 24.85
CA THR A 142 -7.05 2.94 23.55
C THR A 142 -7.83 1.66 23.28
N ASP A 143 -8.21 0.91 24.33
CA ASP A 143 -8.90 -0.36 24.20
C ASP A 143 -10.37 -0.17 23.86
N LYS A 144 -11.03 0.80 24.49
CA LYS A 144 -12.43 1.19 24.19
C LYS A 144 -12.54 1.81 22.81
N GLU A 145 -11.56 2.63 22.42
CA GLU A 145 -11.60 3.41 21.18
C GLU A 145 -11.11 2.63 19.94
N GLY A 146 -10.71 1.37 20.12
CA GLY A 146 -10.23 0.50 19.04
C GLY A 146 -8.84 0.88 18.52
N LEU A 147 -8.09 1.72 19.24
CA LEU A 147 -6.72 2.13 18.92
C LEU A 147 -5.70 1.09 19.41
N ARG A 148 -6.04 -0.20 19.32
CA ARG A 148 -5.23 -1.28 19.86
C ARG A 148 -4.02 -1.54 18.98
N VAL A 149 -2.85 -1.62 19.62
CA VAL A 149 -1.69 -2.25 19.00
C VAL A 149 -1.90 -3.77 18.94
N PRO A 150 -1.37 -4.47 17.92
CA PRO A 150 -1.45 -5.92 17.85
C PRO A 150 -0.83 -6.56 19.10
N SER A 151 -1.52 -7.55 19.69
CA SER A 151 -1.04 -8.24 20.90
C SER A 151 0.23 -9.07 20.63
N SER A 152 0.39 -9.58 19.41
CA SER A 152 1.57 -10.33 18.96
C SER A 152 1.88 -10.01 17.50
N THR A 153 3.13 -9.66 17.21
CA THR A 153 3.63 -9.46 15.84
C THR A 153 4.71 -10.49 15.55
N TRP A 154 4.46 -11.37 14.57
CA TRP A 154 5.42 -12.38 14.14
C TRP A 154 6.21 -11.87 12.94
N THR A 155 7.53 -12.03 12.99
CA THR A 155 8.41 -11.72 11.85
C THR A 155 8.83 -13.02 11.19
N TYR A 156 8.65 -13.11 9.87
CA TYR A 156 9.05 -14.26 9.07
C TYR A 156 9.78 -13.81 7.81
N LEU A 157 10.66 -14.66 7.29
CA LEU A 157 11.34 -14.43 6.02
C LEU A 157 10.47 -14.96 4.90
N ILE A 158 10.12 -14.09 3.95
CA ILE A 158 9.40 -14.47 2.73
C ILE A 158 10.43 -14.85 1.67
N ASN A 159 10.26 -16.03 1.07
CA ASN A 159 10.99 -16.42 -0.12
C ASN A 159 10.12 -16.09 -1.34
N ASP A 160 10.48 -15.04 -2.07
CA ASP A 160 9.81 -14.72 -3.34
C ASP A 160 10.16 -15.78 -4.39
N SER A 161 9.15 -16.47 -4.93
CA SER A 161 9.34 -17.47 -5.98
C SER A 161 9.58 -16.78 -7.33
N PRO A 162 10.57 -17.23 -8.12
CA PRO A 162 10.88 -16.66 -9.42
C PRO A 162 9.75 -16.83 -10.45
N ASP A 163 8.83 -17.77 -10.21
CA ASP A 163 7.74 -18.12 -11.12
C ASP A 163 6.66 -17.04 -11.27
N GLN A 164 6.65 -16.07 -10.34
CA GLN A 164 5.72 -14.94 -10.40
C GLN A 164 5.87 -14.12 -11.70
N PHE A 165 7.09 -14.03 -12.25
CA PHE A 165 7.34 -13.27 -13.49
C PHE A 165 7.45 -14.13 -14.75
N SER A 166 7.45 -15.47 -14.61
CA SER A 166 7.63 -16.39 -15.74
C SER A 166 6.32 -16.86 -16.38
N SER A 167 5.21 -16.81 -15.63
CA SER A 167 3.91 -17.32 -16.06
C SER A 167 3.05 -16.23 -16.70
N LEU A 168 3.26 -15.96 -17.99
CA LEU A 168 2.27 -15.22 -18.77
C LEU A 168 0.93 -16.00 -18.75
N PRO A 169 -0.22 -15.33 -18.61
CA PRO A 169 -1.52 -15.98 -18.70
C PRO A 169 -1.63 -16.79 -19.99
N LEU A 170 -2.32 -17.93 -19.94
CA LEU A 170 -2.48 -18.86 -21.07
C LEU A 170 -3.00 -18.16 -22.35
N LEU A 171 -3.87 -17.16 -22.18
CA LEU A 171 -4.37 -16.30 -23.26
C LEU A 171 -3.28 -15.45 -23.93
N VAL A 172 -2.34 -14.92 -23.14
CA VAL A 172 -1.21 -14.13 -23.65
C VAL A 172 -0.26 -15.04 -24.41
N LYS A 173 0.04 -16.23 -23.88
CA LYS A 173 0.87 -17.24 -24.54
C LYS A 173 0.26 -17.67 -25.90
N ALA A 174 -1.04 -17.96 -25.92
CA ALA A 174 -1.76 -18.32 -27.14
C ALA A 174 -1.76 -17.17 -28.18
N ALA A 175 -1.89 -15.92 -27.73
CA ALA A 175 -1.83 -14.76 -28.61
C ALA A 175 -0.42 -14.52 -29.17
N THR A 176 0.64 -14.65 -28.36
CA THR A 176 2.02 -14.53 -28.82
C THR A 176 2.42 -15.64 -29.79
N ASP A 177 1.95 -16.87 -29.55
CA ASP A 177 2.19 -18.01 -30.44
C ASP A 177 1.41 -17.85 -31.76
N ALA A 178 0.22 -17.26 -31.73
CA ALA A 178 -0.57 -16.95 -32.93
C ALA A 178 0.01 -15.80 -33.79
N ILE A 179 0.71 -14.85 -33.17
CA ILE A 179 1.35 -13.71 -33.87
C ILE A 179 2.72 -14.11 -34.44
N SER A 180 3.41 -15.07 -33.82
CA SER A 180 4.74 -15.54 -34.26
C SER A 180 4.71 -16.76 -35.20
N GLY A 181 3.59 -17.48 -35.27
CA GLY A 181 3.39 -18.58 -36.23
C GLY A 181 2.97 -18.09 -37.63
N PRO A 182 3.23 -18.87 -38.69
CA PRO A 182 2.71 -18.57 -40.02
C PRO A 182 1.17 -18.43 -39.94
N LEU A 183 0.62 -17.42 -40.63
CA LEU A 183 -0.78 -16.95 -40.62
C LEU A 183 -1.89 -18.02 -40.77
N PHE A 184 -1.53 -19.28 -41.04
CA PHE A 184 -2.45 -20.41 -41.22
C PHE A 184 -3.05 -20.97 -39.93
N THR A 185 -2.56 -20.60 -38.74
CA THR A 185 -3.01 -21.21 -37.47
C THR A 185 -4.23 -20.53 -36.83
N ILE A 186 -4.54 -19.26 -37.19
CA ILE A 186 -5.67 -18.49 -36.60
C ILE A 186 -7.02 -19.21 -36.85
N GLN A 187 -7.18 -19.87 -38.00
CA GLN A 187 -8.41 -20.61 -38.33
C GLN A 187 -8.62 -21.84 -37.42
N SER A 188 -7.54 -22.45 -36.91
CA SER A 188 -7.61 -23.60 -36.00
C SER A 188 -7.93 -23.20 -34.56
N VAL A 189 -7.46 -22.02 -34.13
CA VAL A 189 -7.74 -21.48 -32.79
C VAL A 189 -9.19 -20.99 -32.69
N CYS A 190 -9.68 -20.25 -33.69
CA CYS A 190 -11.09 -19.84 -33.72
C CYS A 190 -12.05 -21.05 -33.73
N ARG A 191 -11.67 -22.15 -34.40
CA ARG A 191 -12.47 -23.38 -34.43
C ARG A 191 -12.49 -24.12 -33.08
N ARG A 192 -11.44 -23.97 -32.26
CA ARG A 192 -11.33 -24.62 -30.93
C ARG A 192 -11.95 -23.78 -29.81
N VAL A 193 -11.99 -22.45 -29.95
CA VAL A 193 -12.55 -21.52 -28.95
C VAL A 193 -14.05 -21.28 -29.13
N PHE A 194 -14.57 -21.22 -30.36
CA PHE A 194 -15.95 -20.80 -30.60
C PHE A 194 -16.93 -21.93 -30.95
N GLY A 195 -16.49 -23.19 -31.04
CA GLY A 195 -17.41 -24.35 -31.13
C GLY A 195 -18.45 -24.28 -32.27
N LEU A 196 -18.18 -23.55 -33.35
CA LEU A 196 -19.11 -23.42 -34.46
C LEU A 196 -18.94 -24.60 -35.42
N SER A 197 -19.79 -25.61 -35.25
CA SER A 197 -20.04 -26.66 -36.25
C SER A 197 -21.07 -26.16 -37.27
N LYS A 198 -20.94 -26.61 -38.52
CA LYS A 198 -22.13 -27.03 -39.27
C LYS A 198 -22.23 -28.55 -39.18
#